data_AF-A0A087T546-F1
#
_entry.id   AF-A0A087T546-F1
#
_cell.length_a   1.000
_cell.length_b   1.000
_cell.length_c   1.000
_cell.angle_alpha   90.00
_cell.angle_beta   90.00
_cell.angle_gamma   90.00
#
_symmetry.space_group_name_H-M   'P 1'
#
loop_
_entity.id
_entity.type
_entity.pdbx_description
1 polymer ?
#
loop_
_entity_poly.entity_id
_entity_poly.type
_entity_poly.pdbx_seq_one_letter_code
_entity_poly.pdbx_strand_id
1 'polypeptide(L)'
;MSLQEYREMAYVISKDTSKMKQLSYLPKEIVLPKTNEKVILDSYKDTDYEALYKIFEEVVDEGQTYPQDEINKEQFQQYYLSHHVFVMRDSHNEKLMGAFYVKPNFPGRSSHICNAGFLVDSQHRKKGIGEVLFKNYLPIARDLGYEASFFNLVYASNQGSLKLCRKLGFKEIGIVPKAGKLKGLGYVDAYQFYYDLTNLAQETSLEN
;
A
#
# COMPACT_ATOMS: atom_id res chain seq x y z
N MET A 1 4.20 -32.61 -7.29
CA MET A 1 3.40 -31.41 -7.63
C MET A 1 3.54 -31.19 -9.12
N SER A 2 2.42 -31.20 -9.86
CA SER A 2 2.45 -31.20 -11.33
C SER A 2 2.59 -29.79 -11.89
N LEU A 3 3.19 -29.67 -13.07
CA LEU A 3 3.40 -28.44 -13.86
C LEU A 3 2.10 -27.66 -14.21
N GLN A 4 0.94 -28.14 -13.78
CA GLN A 4 -0.38 -27.62 -14.15
C GLN A 4 -0.92 -26.56 -13.18
N GLU A 5 -0.30 -26.39 -12.00
CA GLU A 5 -0.65 -25.35 -11.02
C GLU A 5 0.10 -24.01 -11.25
N TYR A 6 1.02 -23.94 -12.21
CA TYR A 6 1.80 -22.73 -12.55
C TYR A 6 1.06 -21.71 -13.44
N ARG A 7 -0.24 -21.91 -13.69
CA ARG A 7 -1.02 -21.09 -14.63
C ARG A 7 -2.05 -20.20 -13.93
N GLU A 8 -1.65 -19.20 -13.14
CA GLU A 8 -2.55 -18.06 -12.82
C GLU A 8 -1.85 -16.70 -12.55
N MET A 9 -0.57 -16.51 -12.88
CA MET A 9 0.03 -15.17 -12.88
C MET A 9 0.76 -14.90 -14.19
N ALA A 10 0.37 -13.84 -14.90
CA ALA A 10 0.93 -13.49 -16.21
C ALA A 10 2.47 -13.38 -16.19
N TYR A 11 3.07 -12.97 -15.06
CA TYR A 11 4.51 -13.02 -14.79
C TYR A 11 4.79 -13.12 -13.28
N VAL A 12 5.83 -13.88 -12.89
CA VAL A 12 6.36 -13.91 -11.51
C VAL A 12 7.32 -12.74 -11.32
N ILE A 13 7.09 -11.92 -10.30
CA ILE A 13 7.95 -10.78 -9.95
C ILE A 13 8.92 -11.24 -8.86
N SER A 14 10.22 -11.25 -9.16
CA SER A 14 11.26 -11.61 -8.20
C SER A 14 11.68 -10.41 -7.33
N LYS A 15 12.04 -10.67 -6.07
CA LYS A 15 12.62 -9.67 -5.15
C LYS A 15 14.07 -9.40 -5.56
N ASP A 16 14.35 -8.25 -6.19
CA ASP A 16 15.72 -7.75 -6.31
C ASP A 16 16.05 -6.90 -5.09
N THR A 17 16.98 -7.37 -4.27
CA THR A 17 17.35 -6.76 -3.00
C THR A 17 18.65 -5.95 -3.07
N SER A 18 19.32 -5.94 -4.23
CA SER A 18 20.68 -5.42 -4.38
C SER A 18 20.83 -3.91 -4.12
N LYS A 19 19.74 -3.14 -4.26
CA LYS A 19 19.70 -1.68 -4.05
C LYS A 19 19.02 -1.24 -2.75
N MET A 20 18.56 -2.18 -1.91
CA MET A 20 17.85 -1.83 -0.68
C MET A 20 18.80 -1.22 0.35
N LYS A 21 18.43 -0.05 0.86
CA LYS A 21 19.03 0.51 2.07
C LYS A 21 18.40 -0.13 3.31
N GLN A 22 19.15 -0.15 4.40
CA GLN A 22 18.60 -0.53 5.69
C GLN A 22 17.60 0.52 6.17
N LEU A 23 16.37 0.10 6.49
CA LEU A 23 15.32 0.96 7.04
C LEU A 23 15.50 1.12 8.56
N SER A 24 16.68 1.60 9.00
CA SER A 24 17.06 1.67 10.42
C SER A 24 16.21 2.62 11.27
N TYR A 25 15.43 3.49 10.64
CA TYR A 25 14.48 4.38 11.29
C TYR A 25 13.14 3.70 11.66
N LEU A 26 12.99 2.40 11.39
CA LEU A 26 11.86 1.59 11.84
C LEU A 26 12.29 0.68 13.01
N PRO A 27 11.45 0.48 14.04
CA PRO A 27 10.11 1.06 14.22
C PRO A 27 10.15 2.58 14.48
N LYS A 28 9.18 3.31 13.93
CA LYS A 28 9.05 4.77 14.04
C LYS A 28 7.80 5.13 14.85
N GLU A 29 7.97 5.81 15.99
CA GLU A 29 6.85 6.42 16.71
C GLU A 29 6.37 7.67 15.95
N ILE A 30 5.06 7.82 15.80
CA ILE A 30 4.40 8.93 15.11
C ILE A 30 3.23 9.38 15.97
N VAL A 31 3.04 10.70 16.08
CA VAL A 31 1.83 11.28 16.68
C VAL A 31 0.85 11.60 15.56
N LEU A 32 -0.35 11.02 15.61
CA LEU A 32 -1.38 11.29 14.60
C LEU A 32 -1.84 12.75 14.72
N PRO A 33 -1.74 13.55 13.63
CA PRO A 33 -1.95 14.99 13.71
C PRO A 33 -3.40 15.40 14.04
N LYS A 34 -4.36 14.49 13.88
CA LYS A 34 -5.79 14.77 14.14
C LYS A 34 -6.25 14.40 15.54
N THR A 35 -5.59 13.43 16.17
CA THR A 35 -6.07 12.83 17.43
C THR A 35 -5.05 12.91 18.55
N ASN A 36 -3.78 13.24 18.25
CA ASN A 36 -2.63 13.13 19.15
C ASN A 36 -2.39 11.70 19.69
N GLU A 37 -3.02 10.70 19.09
CA GLU A 37 -2.73 9.29 19.40
C GLU A 37 -1.31 8.95 18.93
N LYS A 38 -0.58 8.21 19.77
CA LYS A 38 0.74 7.69 19.44
C LYS A 38 0.59 6.34 18.73
N VAL A 39 1.27 6.22 17.60
CA VAL A 39 1.28 5.01 16.78
C VAL A 39 2.71 4.64 16.41
N ILE A 40 2.93 3.36 16.16
CA ILE A 40 4.22 2.81 15.74
C ILE A 40 4.07 2.31 14.31
N LEU A 41 4.83 2.88 13.39
CA LEU A 41 5.02 2.32 12.04
C LEU A 41 6.22 1.38 12.05
N ASP A 42 6.04 0.15 11.58
CA ASP A 42 7.08 -0.88 11.60
C ASP A 42 6.91 -1.85 10.42
N SER A 43 7.87 -2.74 10.23
CA SER A 43 7.72 -3.90 9.34
C SER A 43 6.67 -4.87 9.88
N TYR A 44 5.99 -5.56 8.97
CA TYR A 44 5.10 -6.67 9.26
C TYR A 44 5.80 -7.79 10.04
N LYS A 45 5.08 -8.40 10.98
CA LYS A 45 5.46 -9.59 11.75
C LYS A 45 4.36 -10.64 11.62
N ASP A 46 4.68 -11.93 11.76
CA ASP A 46 3.70 -13.02 11.65
C ASP A 46 2.53 -12.88 12.63
N THR A 47 2.76 -12.24 13.78
CA THR A 47 1.72 -11.90 14.77
C THR A 47 0.66 -10.93 14.24
N ASP A 48 0.92 -10.20 13.16
CA ASP A 48 -0.05 -9.30 12.53
C ASP A 48 -0.97 -10.01 11.55
N TYR A 49 -0.67 -11.27 11.19
CA TYR A 49 -1.30 -11.99 10.07
C TYR A 49 -2.83 -11.97 10.14
N GLU A 50 -3.39 -12.45 11.26
CA GLU A 50 -4.84 -12.60 11.40
C GLU A 50 -5.56 -11.24 11.40
N ALA A 51 -4.98 -10.24 12.05
CA ALA A 51 -5.57 -8.90 12.08
C ALA A 51 -5.53 -8.24 10.69
N LEU A 52 -4.41 -8.35 9.97
CA LEU A 52 -4.26 -7.75 8.65
C LEU A 52 -5.13 -8.46 7.60
N TYR A 53 -5.20 -9.79 7.65
CA TYR A 53 -6.10 -10.58 6.81
C TYR A 53 -7.55 -10.13 6.99
N LYS A 54 -8.00 -10.00 8.25
CA LYS A 54 -9.37 -9.56 8.56
C LYS A 54 -9.68 -8.16 8.01
N ILE A 55 -8.74 -7.21 8.13
CA ILE A 55 -8.92 -5.86 7.56
C ILE A 55 -9.03 -5.95 6.03
N PHE A 56 -8.22 -6.79 5.38
CA PHE A 56 -8.27 -6.93 3.93
C PHE A 56 -9.55 -7.60 3.46
N GLU A 57 -9.99 -8.66 4.15
CA GLU A 57 -11.26 -9.35 3.90
C GLU A 57 -12.45 -8.39 4.00
N GLU A 58 -12.51 -7.54 5.03
CA GLU A 58 -13.55 -6.50 5.17
C GLU A 58 -13.53 -5.51 4.00
N VAL A 59 -12.35 -5.10 3.54
CA VAL A 59 -12.21 -4.17 2.41
C VAL A 59 -12.64 -4.80 1.08
N VAL A 60 -12.37 -6.10 0.90
CA VAL A 60 -12.81 -6.85 -0.28
C VAL A 60 -14.33 -7.05 -0.25
N ASP A 61 -14.92 -7.41 0.89
CA ASP A 61 -16.38 -7.53 1.02
C ASP A 61 -17.10 -6.17 0.86
N GLU A 62 -16.49 -5.06 1.30
CA GLU A 62 -16.98 -3.71 1.02
C GLU A 62 -17.06 -3.45 -0.50
N GLY A 63 -16.13 -4.00 -1.28
CA GLY A 63 -16.21 -4.06 -2.75
C GLY A 63 -16.12 -2.70 -3.45
N GLN A 64 -15.49 -1.71 -2.81
CA GLN A 64 -15.45 -0.32 -3.31
C GLN A 64 -14.04 0.23 -3.56
N THR A 65 -12.99 -0.43 -3.10
CA THR A 65 -11.62 0.15 -3.15
C THR A 65 -10.56 -0.77 -3.73
N TYR A 66 -10.78 -2.09 -3.72
CA TYR A 66 -9.92 -3.09 -4.33
C TYR A 66 -10.68 -3.83 -5.44
N PRO A 67 -9.98 -4.33 -6.49
CA PRO A 67 -10.61 -5.03 -7.61
C PRO A 67 -11.01 -6.48 -7.32
N GLN A 68 -10.54 -7.08 -6.22
CA GLN A 68 -10.87 -8.44 -5.85
C GLN A 68 -12.36 -8.55 -5.51
N ASP A 69 -13.05 -9.56 -6.04
CA ASP A 69 -14.43 -9.90 -5.69
C ASP A 69 -14.49 -10.74 -4.40
N GLU A 70 -13.50 -11.61 -4.20
CA GLU A 70 -13.36 -12.48 -3.03
C GLU A 70 -11.87 -12.58 -2.65
N ILE A 71 -11.59 -12.94 -1.40
CA ILE A 71 -10.24 -13.21 -0.93
C ILE A 71 -10.23 -14.32 0.12
N ASN A 72 -9.34 -15.29 -0.04
CA ASN A 72 -9.01 -16.27 0.99
C ASN A 72 -7.60 -16.05 1.55
N LYS A 73 -7.25 -16.78 2.62
CA LYS A 73 -5.96 -16.67 3.31
C LYS A 73 -4.75 -16.92 2.39
N GLU A 74 -4.84 -17.91 1.50
CA GLU A 74 -3.76 -18.23 0.56
C GLU A 74 -3.55 -17.11 -0.48
N GLN A 75 -4.64 -16.63 -1.08
CA GLN A 75 -4.60 -15.50 -2.00
C GLN A 75 -4.08 -14.24 -1.32
N PHE A 76 -4.45 -13.98 -0.07
CA PHE A 76 -3.93 -12.86 0.71
C PHE A 76 -2.41 -12.96 0.90
N GLN A 77 -1.90 -14.14 1.26
CA GLN A 77 -0.46 -14.40 1.37
C GLN A 77 0.26 -14.15 0.05
N GLN A 78 -0.25 -14.71 -1.05
CA GLN A 78 0.34 -14.60 -2.39
C GLN A 78 0.22 -13.19 -2.98
N TYR A 79 -0.75 -12.40 -2.57
CA TYR A 79 -0.98 -11.05 -3.10
C TYR A 79 -0.36 -9.96 -2.21
N TYR A 80 -0.86 -9.83 -0.99
CA TYR A 80 -0.57 -8.70 -0.10
C TYR A 80 0.75 -8.90 0.64
N LEU A 81 1.06 -10.14 1.05
CA LEU A 81 2.30 -10.48 1.77
C LEU A 81 3.44 -10.93 0.84
N SER A 82 3.27 -10.83 -0.49
CA SER A 82 4.27 -11.30 -1.45
C SER A 82 5.64 -10.61 -1.33
N HIS A 83 5.67 -9.36 -0.86
CA HIS A 83 6.87 -8.52 -0.82
C HIS A 83 7.05 -7.84 0.54
N HIS A 84 7.30 -6.53 0.57
CA HIS A 84 7.49 -5.79 1.81
C HIS A 84 6.12 -5.31 2.28
N VAL A 85 5.84 -5.51 3.56
CA VAL A 85 4.62 -5.02 4.20
C VAL A 85 5.01 -4.25 5.44
N PHE A 86 4.39 -3.08 5.59
CA PHE A 86 4.57 -2.19 6.72
C PHE A 86 3.22 -1.98 7.38
N VAL A 87 3.25 -1.95 8.70
CA VAL A 87 2.05 -1.93 9.54
C VAL A 87 2.13 -0.80 10.54
N MET A 88 0.99 -0.19 10.83
CA MET A 88 0.85 0.83 11.85
C MET A 88 0.04 0.27 13.01
N ARG A 89 0.63 0.29 14.20
CA ARG A 89 0.02 -0.20 15.43
C ARG A 89 -0.19 0.94 16.41
N ASP A 90 -1.20 0.84 17.25
CA ASP A 90 -1.34 1.68 18.44
C ASP A 90 -0.15 1.45 19.39
N SER A 91 0.47 2.52 19.91
CA SER A 91 1.69 2.39 20.72
C SER A 91 1.46 1.78 22.11
N HIS A 92 0.21 1.80 22.61
CA HIS A 92 -0.12 1.36 23.96
C HIS A 92 -0.57 -0.10 24.03
N ASN A 93 -1.30 -0.56 23.02
CA ASN A 93 -1.90 -1.90 23.02
C ASN A 93 -1.52 -2.76 21.79
N GLU A 94 -0.65 -2.25 20.92
CA GLU A 94 -0.16 -2.91 19.70
C GLU A 94 -1.26 -3.30 18.69
N LYS A 95 -2.49 -2.78 18.84
CA LYS A 95 -3.58 -3.06 17.91
C LYS A 95 -3.24 -2.52 16.52
N LEU A 96 -3.37 -3.37 15.51
CA LEU A 96 -3.19 -3.00 14.11
C LEU A 96 -4.25 -1.99 13.68
N MET A 97 -3.82 -0.84 13.16
CA MET A 97 -4.71 0.25 12.73
C MET A 97 -4.70 0.46 11.21
N GLY A 98 -3.65 0.00 10.53
CA GLY A 98 -3.52 0.10 9.09
C GLY A 98 -2.21 -0.50 8.59
N ALA A 99 -2.09 -0.62 7.28
CA ALA A 99 -0.92 -1.20 6.64
C ALA A 99 -0.77 -0.73 5.20
N PHE A 100 0.40 -0.96 4.62
CA PHE A 100 0.58 -0.96 3.18
C PHE A 100 1.62 -1.99 2.77
N TYR A 101 1.49 -2.50 1.54
CA TYR A 101 2.56 -3.27 0.91
C TYR A 101 3.37 -2.39 -0.04
N VAL A 102 4.60 -2.81 -0.36
CA VAL A 102 5.40 -2.30 -1.46
C VAL A 102 5.95 -3.48 -2.27
N LYS A 103 5.64 -3.50 -3.56
CA LYS A 103 6.11 -4.53 -4.49
C LYS A 103 6.40 -3.95 -5.87
N PRO A 104 7.18 -4.60 -6.73
CA PRO A 104 7.33 -4.14 -8.10
C PRO A 104 5.97 -4.22 -8.81
N ASN A 105 5.64 -3.19 -9.60
CA ASN A 105 4.39 -3.16 -10.37
C ASN A 105 4.48 -4.04 -11.63
N PHE A 106 5.69 -4.23 -12.14
CA PHE A 106 5.98 -4.97 -13.36
C PHE A 106 7.22 -5.87 -13.17
N PRO A 107 7.36 -6.94 -13.96
CA PRO A 107 8.53 -7.80 -13.93
C PRO A 107 9.76 -7.17 -14.60
N GLY A 108 10.94 -7.71 -14.28
CA GLY A 108 12.18 -7.54 -15.05
C GLY A 108 12.58 -6.07 -15.28
N ARG A 109 12.65 -5.65 -16.55
CA ARG A 109 13.15 -4.31 -16.94
C ARG A 109 12.36 -3.14 -16.35
N SER A 110 11.15 -3.40 -15.87
CA SER A 110 10.26 -2.39 -15.29
C SER A 110 10.06 -2.57 -13.77
N SER A 111 10.85 -3.44 -13.11
CA SER A 111 10.72 -3.71 -11.68
C SER A 111 11.14 -2.55 -10.76
N HIS A 112 11.86 -1.57 -11.30
CA HIS A 112 12.21 -0.33 -10.60
C HIS A 112 10.97 0.56 -10.32
N ILE A 113 9.83 0.28 -10.96
CA ILE A 113 8.54 0.93 -10.70
C ILE A 113 7.79 0.08 -9.68
N CYS A 114 7.58 0.58 -8.45
CA CYS A 114 6.76 -0.10 -7.47
C CYS A 114 5.27 0.24 -7.57
N ASN A 115 4.48 -0.60 -6.93
CA ASN A 115 3.08 -0.38 -6.58
C ASN A 115 2.91 -0.55 -5.06
N ALA A 116 1.86 0.05 -4.52
CA ALA A 116 1.44 -0.13 -3.14
C ALA A 116 -0.09 -0.18 -3.05
N GLY A 117 -0.57 -0.98 -2.10
CA GLY A 117 -1.96 -0.98 -1.65
C GLY A 117 -1.98 -0.63 -0.17
N PHE A 118 -2.96 0.19 0.21
CA PHE A 118 -3.12 0.69 1.58
C PHE A 118 -4.39 0.12 2.19
N LEU A 119 -4.35 -0.15 3.49
CA LEU A 119 -5.48 -0.57 4.30
C LEU A 119 -5.52 0.25 5.58
N VAL A 120 -6.73 0.62 6.00
CA VAL A 120 -6.99 1.25 7.29
C VAL A 120 -8.16 0.50 7.92
N ASP A 121 -7.92 0.00 9.13
CA ASP A 121 -8.95 -0.68 9.92
C ASP A 121 -10.18 0.23 10.07
N SER A 122 -11.37 -0.34 9.84
CA SER A 122 -12.62 0.43 9.77
C SER A 122 -12.92 1.19 11.06
N GLN A 123 -12.51 0.66 12.22
CA GLN A 123 -12.68 1.27 13.54
C GLN A 123 -11.76 2.47 13.77
N HIS A 124 -10.72 2.64 12.93
CA HIS A 124 -9.73 3.71 13.05
C HIS A 124 -9.74 4.67 11.84
N ARG A 125 -10.69 4.52 10.91
CA ARG A 125 -10.87 5.47 9.80
C ARG A 125 -11.13 6.88 10.33
N LYS A 126 -10.87 7.89 9.48
CA LYS A 126 -11.01 9.34 9.77
C LYS A 126 -10.04 9.93 10.81
N LYS A 127 -9.16 9.13 11.42
CA LYS A 127 -8.10 9.59 12.34
C LYS A 127 -6.82 10.14 11.66
N GLY A 128 -6.78 10.15 10.33
CA GLY A 128 -5.61 10.62 9.57
C GLY A 128 -4.55 9.55 9.27
N ILE A 129 -4.76 8.30 9.69
CA ILE A 129 -3.86 7.16 9.46
C ILE A 129 -3.50 7.01 7.98
N GLY A 130 -4.48 7.03 7.08
CA GLY A 130 -4.22 6.89 5.64
C GLY A 130 -3.24 7.95 5.09
N GLU A 131 -3.32 9.19 5.58
CA GLU A 131 -2.37 10.25 5.20
C GLU A 131 -0.96 9.96 5.75
N VAL A 132 -0.86 9.49 6.99
CA VAL A 132 0.43 9.14 7.61
C VAL A 132 1.08 7.95 6.92
N LEU A 133 0.32 6.90 6.59
CA LEU A 133 0.81 5.75 5.83
C LEU A 133 1.35 6.20 4.47
N PHE A 134 0.59 7.00 3.72
CA PHE A 134 1.01 7.50 2.41
C PHE A 134 2.28 8.35 2.47
N LYS A 135 2.41 9.23 3.47
CA LYS A 135 3.60 10.07 3.66
C LYS A 135 4.84 9.25 3.94
N ASN A 136 4.75 8.21 4.78
CA ASN A 136 5.89 7.36 5.09
C ASN A 136 6.18 6.33 4.00
N TYR A 137 5.19 5.98 3.17
CA TYR A 137 5.38 5.09 2.02
C TYR A 137 6.42 5.63 1.03
N LEU A 138 6.40 6.91 0.67
CA LEU A 138 7.31 7.49 -0.33
C LEU A 138 8.81 7.31 0.02
N PRO A 139 9.31 7.74 1.19
CA PRO A 139 10.71 7.52 1.57
C PRO A 139 11.03 6.03 1.71
N ILE A 140 10.11 5.23 2.25
CA ILE A 140 10.30 3.77 2.36
C ILE A 140 10.47 3.13 0.97
N ALA A 141 9.61 3.45 0.00
CA ALA A 141 9.69 2.91 -1.36
C ALA A 141 11.02 3.29 -2.04
N ARG A 142 11.44 4.55 -1.90
CA ARG A 142 12.76 5.00 -2.39
C ARG A 142 13.90 4.22 -1.74
N ASP A 143 13.87 4.06 -0.42
CA ASP A 143 14.96 3.40 0.31
C ASP A 143 14.94 1.87 0.18
N LEU A 144 13.82 1.28 -0.27
CA LEU A 144 13.75 -0.08 -0.80
C LEU A 144 14.37 -0.21 -2.22
N GLY A 145 14.87 0.88 -2.81
CA GLY A 145 15.56 0.86 -4.09
C GLY A 145 14.68 1.06 -5.32
N TYR A 146 13.40 1.43 -5.15
CA TYR A 146 12.53 1.77 -6.27
C TYR A 146 12.77 3.20 -6.75
N GLU A 147 12.67 3.41 -8.06
CA GLU A 147 12.93 4.69 -8.72
C GLU A 147 11.61 5.42 -9.05
N ALA A 148 10.49 4.71 -9.12
CA ALA A 148 9.17 5.31 -9.28
C ALA A 148 8.06 4.51 -8.56
N SER A 149 6.91 5.15 -8.38
CA SER A 149 5.66 4.53 -7.92
C SER A 149 4.58 4.70 -8.98
N PHE A 150 3.80 3.64 -9.23
CA PHE A 150 2.65 3.67 -10.13
C PHE A 150 1.45 2.96 -9.51
N PHE A 151 0.37 3.70 -9.23
CA PHE A 151 -0.93 3.15 -8.85
C PHE A 151 -1.84 2.98 -10.07
N ASN A 152 -2.26 1.73 -10.31
CA ASN A 152 -2.98 1.35 -11.53
C ASN A 152 -4.48 1.65 -11.47
N LEU A 153 -5.11 1.48 -10.31
CA LEU A 153 -6.57 1.46 -10.16
C LEU A 153 -7.05 2.28 -8.94
N VAL A 154 -6.87 3.60 -8.97
CA VAL A 154 -7.48 4.46 -7.95
C VAL A 154 -8.88 4.85 -8.42
N TYR A 155 -9.91 4.11 -7.97
CA TYR A 155 -11.28 4.33 -8.41
C TYR A 155 -11.79 5.75 -8.16
N ALA A 156 -12.54 6.29 -9.12
CA ALA A 156 -13.10 7.63 -9.09
C ALA A 156 -14.03 7.88 -7.88
N SER A 157 -14.64 6.82 -7.33
CA SER A 157 -15.45 6.85 -6.11
C SER A 157 -14.61 7.01 -4.82
N ASN A 158 -13.33 6.63 -4.83
CA ASN A 158 -12.45 6.71 -3.67
C ASN A 158 -11.82 8.11 -3.52
N GLN A 159 -12.68 9.07 -3.15
CA GLN A 159 -12.30 10.49 -3.02
C GLN A 159 -11.18 10.72 -1.99
N GLY A 160 -11.06 9.86 -0.98
CA GLY A 160 -9.97 9.92 0.00
C GLY A 160 -8.60 9.70 -0.66
N SER A 161 -8.47 8.61 -1.42
CA SER A 161 -7.22 8.25 -2.10
C SER A 161 -6.86 9.25 -3.19
N LEU A 162 -7.84 9.71 -3.99
CA LEU A 162 -7.63 10.74 -5.01
C LEU A 162 -7.06 12.03 -4.42
N LYS A 163 -7.66 12.52 -3.33
CA LYS A 163 -7.19 13.72 -2.63
C LYS A 163 -5.78 13.55 -2.08
N LEU A 164 -5.47 12.39 -1.49
CA LEU A 164 -4.13 12.12 -0.95
C LEU A 164 -3.08 12.04 -2.06
N CYS A 165 -3.34 11.31 -3.16
CA CYS A 165 -2.41 11.23 -4.29
C CYS A 165 -2.09 12.63 -4.84
N ARG A 166 -3.12 13.43 -5.11
CA ARG A 166 -2.97 14.83 -5.59
C ARG A 166 -2.19 15.69 -4.60
N LYS A 167 -2.55 15.64 -3.31
CA LYS A 167 -1.92 16.43 -2.24
C LYS A 167 -0.43 16.11 -2.09
N LEU A 168 -0.05 14.85 -2.29
CA LEU A 168 1.32 14.37 -2.13
C LEU A 168 2.15 14.49 -3.41
N GLY A 169 1.60 15.08 -4.48
CA GLY A 169 2.35 15.37 -5.71
C GLY A 169 2.43 14.20 -6.69
N PHE A 170 1.59 13.17 -6.56
CA PHE A 170 1.46 12.18 -7.63
C PHE A 170 0.87 12.85 -8.87
N LYS A 171 1.45 12.55 -10.03
CA LYS A 171 0.96 12.97 -11.34
C LYS A 171 -0.15 12.04 -11.79
N GLU A 172 -1.30 12.59 -12.17
CA GLU A 172 -2.31 11.85 -12.92
C GLU A 172 -1.79 11.62 -14.34
N ILE A 173 -1.64 10.36 -14.73
CA ILE A 173 -1.07 9.98 -16.03
C ILE A 173 -2.09 9.33 -16.97
N GLY A 174 -3.28 8.99 -16.45
CA GLY A 174 -4.32 8.36 -17.25
C GLY A 174 -5.60 8.08 -16.46
N ILE A 175 -6.66 7.76 -17.19
CA ILE A 175 -7.94 7.29 -16.65
C ILE A 175 -8.35 6.07 -17.46
N VAL A 176 -8.69 4.97 -16.78
CA VAL A 176 -9.29 3.79 -17.38
C VAL A 176 -10.81 3.90 -17.20
N PRO A 177 -11.58 4.09 -18.29
CA PRO A 177 -13.02 4.23 -18.18
C PRO A 177 -13.67 2.91 -17.78
N LYS A 178 -14.67 2.95 -16.89
CA LYS A 178 -15.44 1.78 -16.42
C LYS A 178 -14.57 0.62 -15.91
N ALA A 179 -13.45 0.94 -15.28
CA ALA A 179 -12.43 -0.03 -14.86
C ALA A 179 -12.91 -1.03 -13.81
N GLY A 180 -13.75 -0.60 -12.86
CA GLY A 180 -14.24 -1.45 -11.77
C GLY A 180 -15.75 -1.53 -11.74
N LYS A 181 -16.30 -2.74 -11.57
CA LYS A 181 -17.72 -2.96 -11.31
C LYS A 181 -17.95 -3.07 -9.79
N LEU A 182 -18.00 -1.92 -9.12
CA LEU A 182 -17.98 -1.84 -7.66
C LEU A 182 -19.35 -2.14 -7.02
N LYS A 183 -19.33 -2.77 -5.85
CA LYS A 183 -20.53 -3.13 -5.09
C LYS A 183 -21.31 -1.86 -4.70
N GLY A 184 -22.57 -1.80 -5.12
CA GLY A 184 -23.46 -0.66 -4.90
C GLY A 184 -23.24 0.57 -5.78
N LEU A 185 -22.20 0.60 -6.64
CA LEU A 185 -21.87 1.77 -7.47
C LEU A 185 -21.87 1.48 -8.98
N GLY A 186 -21.84 0.21 -9.40
CA GLY A 186 -21.80 -0.17 -10.80
C GLY A 186 -20.42 0.09 -11.42
N TYR A 187 -20.38 0.41 -12.72
CA TYR A 187 -19.11 0.68 -13.40
C TYR A 187 -18.55 2.05 -13.04
N VAL A 188 -17.32 2.08 -12.54
CA VAL A 188 -16.61 3.27 -12.08
C VAL A 188 -15.24 3.36 -12.77
N ASP A 189 -14.88 4.57 -13.19
CA ASP A 189 -13.57 4.86 -13.78
C ASP A 189 -12.45 4.69 -12.75
N ALA A 190 -11.22 4.44 -13.20
CA ALA A 190 -10.05 4.41 -12.32
C ALA A 190 -8.94 5.32 -12.83
N TYR A 191 -8.40 6.13 -11.92
CA TYR A 191 -7.28 7.01 -12.19
C TYR A 191 -5.96 6.25 -12.02
N GLN A 192 -5.01 6.60 -12.89
CA GLN A 192 -3.64 6.13 -12.85
C GLN A 192 -2.73 7.25 -12.34
N PHE A 193 -1.94 6.95 -11.31
CA PHE A 193 -1.05 7.91 -10.66
C PHE A 193 0.40 7.47 -10.72
N TYR A 194 1.29 8.39 -11.10
CA TYR A 194 2.74 8.18 -11.13
C TYR A 194 3.45 9.13 -10.16
N TYR A 195 4.50 8.63 -9.51
CA TYR A 195 5.41 9.44 -8.70
C TYR A 195 6.85 9.08 -9.01
N ASP A 196 7.69 10.10 -9.23
CA ASP A 196 9.13 9.94 -9.42
C ASP A 196 9.82 9.95 -8.04
N LEU A 197 10.31 8.80 -7.60
CA LEU A 197 10.95 8.65 -6.29
C LEU A 197 12.40 9.15 -6.29
N THR A 198 13.02 9.35 -7.47
CA THR A 198 14.39 9.87 -7.58
C THR A 198 14.47 11.36 -7.23
N ASN A 199 13.36 12.07 -7.43
CA ASN A 199 13.21 13.49 -7.12
C ASN A 199 12.58 13.74 -5.74
N LEU A 200 12.33 12.70 -4.95
CA LEU A 200 11.88 12.87 -3.58
C LEU A 200 13.01 13.55 -2.80
N ALA A 201 12.80 14.83 -2.44
CA ALA A 201 13.74 15.58 -1.63
C ALA A 201 14.21 14.70 -0.47
N GLN A 202 15.52 14.60 -0.27
CA GLN A 202 16.01 14.05 0.97
C GLN A 202 15.47 15.00 2.05
N GLU A 203 14.45 14.60 2.79
CA GLU A 203 14.15 15.25 4.05
C GLU A 203 15.44 15.12 4.86
N THR A 204 16.24 16.18 4.86
CA THR A 204 17.29 16.41 5.84
C THR A 204 16.63 16.17 7.16
N SER A 205 17.08 15.12 7.85
CA SER A 205 16.84 14.84 9.26
C SER A 205 16.60 16.15 10.00
N LEU A 206 15.34 16.45 10.29
CA LEU A 206 14.98 17.44 11.30
C LEU A 206 15.25 16.77 12.65
N GLU A 207 16.54 16.57 12.92
CA GLU A 207 17.08 16.51 14.27
C GLU A 207 17.39 17.97 14.64
N ASN A 208 16.49 18.55 15.42
CA ASN A 208 16.76 19.63 16.36
C ASN A 208 15.97 19.34 17.62
#